data_AF-A0A6H5JY72-F1
#
_entry.id   AF-A0A6H5JY72-F1
#
_cell.length_a   1.000
_cell.length_b   1.000
_cell.length_c   1.000
_cell.angle_alpha   90.00
_cell.angle_beta   90.00
_cell.angle_gamma   90.00
#
_symmetry.space_group_name_H-M   'P 1'
#
loop_
_entity.id
_entity.type
_entity.pdbx_description
1 polymer ?
#
loop_
_entity_poly.entity_id
_entity_poly.type
_entity_poly.pdbx_seq_one_letter_code
_entity_poly.pdbx_strand_id
1 'polypeptide(L)'
;MAFSQSIEDIVWPASLQQLTFGNSFNQPIEGTVWPDSLQTLVFGCMFNQPVDNVKWPSSLQELSFGWCEQGDIRTMVFANFNQRIGSCAWPASLRRLTLGHKLRQSLQGVGAWMPNL
;
A
#
# COMPACT_ATOMS: atom_id res chain seq x y z
N MET A 1 18.66 -13.73 -11.11
CA MET A 1 18.89 -13.60 -9.65
C MET A 1 17.75 -12.77 -9.11
N ALA A 2 16.81 -13.37 -8.39
CA ALA A 2 15.67 -12.65 -7.81
C ALA A 2 16.13 -12.04 -6.49
N PHE A 3 16.25 -10.70 -6.44
CA PHE A 3 16.40 -9.98 -5.18
C PHE A 3 15.13 -10.25 -4.35
N SER A 4 15.23 -11.17 -3.40
CA SER A 4 14.19 -11.50 -2.42
C SER A 4 14.58 -10.93 -1.06
N GLN A 5 15.09 -9.69 -1.06
CA GLN A 5 15.51 -9.03 0.15
C GLN A 5 14.30 -8.36 0.77
N SER A 6 13.73 -9.00 1.80
CA SER A 6 12.66 -8.42 2.63
C SER A 6 13.01 -6.98 3.00
N ILE A 7 12.01 -6.10 2.94
CA ILE A 7 12.16 -4.70 3.32
C ILE A 7 12.07 -4.47 4.84
N GLU A 8 11.94 -5.56 5.61
CA GLU A 8 11.83 -5.57 7.08
C GLU A 8 12.98 -4.86 7.78
N ASP A 9 14.21 -5.07 7.31
CA ASP A 9 15.44 -4.52 7.91
C ASP A 9 15.92 -3.22 7.24
N ILE A 10 15.08 -2.59 6.41
CA ILE A 10 15.46 -1.34 5.75
C ILE A 10 15.33 -0.17 6.73
N VAL A 11 16.45 0.50 6.98
CA VAL A 11 16.46 1.79 7.67
C VAL A 11 16.11 2.89 6.67
N TRP A 12 14.87 3.37 6.73
CA TRP A 12 14.42 4.48 5.91
C TRP A 12 14.96 5.82 6.43
N PRO A 13 15.20 6.80 5.54
CA PRO A 13 15.52 8.15 5.96
C PRO A 13 14.41 8.74 6.83
N ALA A 14 14.77 9.35 7.96
CA ALA A 14 13.80 9.97 8.88
C ALA A 14 13.05 11.18 8.29
N SER A 15 13.49 11.69 7.14
CA SER A 15 12.84 12.76 6.38
C SER A 15 12.06 12.25 5.17
N LEU A 16 11.93 10.93 4.98
CA LEU A 16 11.23 10.36 3.84
C LEU A 16 9.72 10.65 3.97
N GLN A 17 9.20 11.45 3.06
CA GLN A 17 7.78 11.82 3.05
C GLN A 17 6.97 11.00 2.04
N GLN A 18 7.62 10.56 0.96
CA GLN A 18 6.97 9.86 -0.15
C GLN A 18 7.80 8.65 -0.53
N LEU A 19 7.12 7.51 -0.70
CA LEU A 19 7.75 6.27 -1.14
C LEU A 19 6.88 5.60 -2.20
N THR A 20 7.50 5.29 -3.33
CA THR A 20 6.85 4.57 -4.44
C THR A 20 7.63 3.30 -4.74
N PHE A 21 6.96 2.16 -4.66
CA PHE A 21 7.50 0.88 -5.09
C PHE A 21 7.22 0.65 -6.58
N GLY A 22 8.20 0.05 -7.27
CA GLY A 22 8.08 -0.27 -8.68
C GLY A 22 7.01 -1.33 -8.99
N ASN A 23 6.60 -1.40 -10.26
CA ASN A 23 5.49 -2.24 -10.74
C ASN A 23 5.63 -3.73 -10.38
N SER A 24 6.86 -4.25 -10.30
CA SER A 24 7.17 -5.67 -10.02
C SER A 24 7.34 -6.01 -8.54
N PHE A 25 7.19 -5.04 -7.64
CA PHE A 25 7.33 -5.29 -6.20
C PHE A 25 6.15 -6.11 -5.67
N ASN A 26 6.44 -7.31 -5.14
CA ASN A 26 5.43 -8.21 -4.57
C ASN A 26 5.99 -8.96 -3.34
N GLN A 27 6.81 -8.28 -2.55
CA GLN A 27 7.39 -8.84 -1.33
C GLN A 27 6.55 -8.49 -0.10
N PRO A 28 6.53 -9.34 0.94
CA PRO A 28 5.82 -9.05 2.18
C PRO A 28 6.38 -7.77 2.82
N ILE A 29 5.48 -7.02 3.46
CA ILE A 29 5.77 -5.77 4.16
C ILE A 29 5.37 -5.83 5.64
N GLU A 30 4.97 -7.01 6.10
CA GLU A 30 4.78 -7.27 7.53
C GLU A 30 6.12 -7.09 8.24
N GLY A 31 6.12 -6.48 9.43
CA GLY A 31 7.36 -6.21 10.18
C GLY A 31 8.17 -5.01 9.70
N THR A 32 7.83 -4.38 8.57
CA THR A 32 8.53 -3.18 8.09
C THR A 32 8.33 -2.00 9.03
N VAL A 33 9.43 -1.36 9.43
CA VAL A 33 9.41 -0.12 10.21
C VAL A 33 9.39 1.07 9.27
N TRP A 34 8.21 1.65 9.05
CA TRP A 34 8.07 2.86 8.23
C TRP A 34 8.54 4.11 8.98
N PRO A 35 9.09 5.12 8.30
CA PRO A 35 9.49 6.35 8.96
C PRO A 35 8.25 7.17 9.38
N ASP A 36 8.32 7.78 10.56
CA ASP A 36 7.23 8.60 11.13
C ASP A 36 6.90 9.83 10.29
N SER A 37 7.76 10.22 9.35
CA SER A 37 7.52 11.32 8.41
C SER A 37 6.77 10.92 7.14
N LEU A 38 6.51 9.62 6.92
CA LEU A 38 5.96 9.10 5.67
C LEU A 38 4.49 9.49 5.51
N GLN A 39 4.21 10.33 4.51
CA GLN A 39 2.88 10.83 4.20
C GLN A 39 2.23 10.09 3.04
N THR A 40 3.02 9.68 2.04
CA THR A 40 2.51 9.04 0.83
C THR A 40 3.24 7.73 0.57
N LEU A 41 2.46 6.67 0.38
CA LEU A 41 2.97 5.35 0.04
C LEU A 41 2.24 4.76 -1.16
N VAL A 42 2.99 4.36 -2.17
CA VAL A 42 2.44 3.83 -3.43
C VAL A 42 3.06 2.48 -3.75
N PHE A 43 2.21 1.47 -3.94
CA PHE A 43 2.58 0.12 -4.36
C PHE A 43 2.22 -0.14 -5.82
N GLY A 44 3.14 -0.82 -6.50
CA GLY A 44 3.02 -1.26 -7.89
C GLY A 44 1.86 -2.22 -8.15
N CYS A 45 1.55 -2.44 -9.44
CA CYS A 45 0.44 -3.30 -9.88
C CYS A 45 0.59 -4.82 -9.64
N MET A 46 1.82 -5.31 -9.39
CA MET A 46 2.06 -6.71 -9.01
C MET A 46 1.95 -6.97 -7.50
N PHE A 47 1.79 -5.93 -6.67
CA PHE A 47 1.71 -6.11 -5.23
C PHE A 47 0.40 -6.80 -4.83
N ASN A 48 0.50 -7.98 -4.23
CA ASN A 48 -0.65 -8.76 -3.77
C ASN A 48 -0.35 -9.48 -2.44
N GLN A 49 0.37 -8.81 -1.54
CA GLN A 49 0.70 -9.32 -0.21
C GLN A 49 -0.30 -8.82 0.83
N PRO A 50 -0.58 -9.60 1.89
CA PRO A 50 -1.51 -9.20 2.94
C PRO A 50 -0.99 -7.97 3.68
N VAL A 51 -1.92 -7.11 4.11
CA VAL A 51 -1.61 -5.84 4.80
C VAL A 51 -2.28 -5.70 6.16
N ASP A 52 -2.97 -6.74 6.63
CA ASP A 52 -3.72 -6.75 7.90
C ASP A 52 -2.81 -6.55 9.13
N ASN A 53 -1.58 -7.08 9.11
CA ASN A 53 -0.62 -7.00 10.23
C ASN A 53 0.41 -5.88 10.08
N VAL A 54 0.21 -4.95 9.13
CA VAL A 54 1.18 -3.89 8.86
C VAL A 54 0.99 -2.74 9.84
N LYS A 55 2.08 -2.32 10.47
CA LYS A 55 2.09 -1.13 11.34
C LYS A 55 2.33 0.11 10.50
N TRP A 56 1.26 0.80 10.11
CA TRP A 56 1.37 2.04 9.33
C TRP A 56 1.84 3.23 10.18
N PRO A 57 2.64 4.16 9.61
CA PRO A 57 3.07 5.35 10.34
C PRO A 57 1.88 6.29 10.58
N SER A 58 1.87 6.96 11.73
CA SER A 58 0.75 7.82 12.14
C SER A 58 0.60 9.10 11.33
N SER A 59 1.55 9.41 10.45
CA SER A 59 1.52 10.54 9.53
C SER A 59 1.07 10.18 8.12
N LEU A 60 0.82 8.89 7.84
CA LEU A 60 0.44 8.42 6.52
C LEU A 60 -0.92 9.03 6.14
N GLN A 61 -0.92 9.83 5.09
CA GLN A 61 -2.12 10.50 4.59
C GLN A 61 -2.67 9.80 3.35
N GLU A 62 -1.80 9.13 2.58
CA GLU A 62 -2.16 8.56 1.31
C GLU A 62 -1.52 7.20 1.10
N LEU A 63 -2.34 6.22 0.76
CA LEU A 63 -1.92 4.87 0.44
C LEU A 63 -2.58 4.42 -0.85
N SER A 64 -1.76 3.99 -1.81
CA SER A 64 -2.24 3.52 -3.10
C SER A 64 -1.68 2.14 -3.40
N PHE A 65 -2.57 1.20 -3.72
CA PHE A 65 -2.22 -0.13 -4.20
C PHE A 65 -2.63 -0.27 -5.66
N GLY A 66 -1.72 -0.79 -6.48
CA GLY A 66 -2.04 -1.11 -7.86
C GLY A 66 -1.67 -0.03 -8.87
N TRP A 67 -0.76 0.88 -8.52
CA TRP A 67 -0.34 1.95 -9.41
C TRP A 67 0.66 1.38 -10.42
N CYS A 68 0.37 1.44 -11.72
CA CYS A 68 1.38 1.17 -12.76
C CYS A 68 1.85 2.52 -13.33
N GLU A 69 3.11 2.88 -13.13
CA GLU A 69 3.68 4.07 -13.78
C GLU A 69 4.08 3.67 -15.23
N GLN A 70 3.22 3.98 -16.22
CA GLN A 70 3.52 4.32 -17.63
C GLN A 70 2.40 3.90 -18.63
N GLY A 71 1.82 4.90 -19.29
CA GLY A 71 2.09 5.17 -20.71
C GLY A 71 1.51 4.28 -21.82
N ASP A 72 0.94 3.12 -21.53
CA ASP A 72 0.40 2.27 -22.59
C ASP A 72 -1.11 2.05 -22.40
N ILE A 73 -1.88 2.59 -23.35
CA ILE A 73 -3.33 2.42 -23.57
C ILE A 73 -3.78 0.95 -23.70
N ARG A 74 -2.85 -0.01 -23.56
CA ARG A 74 -3.10 -1.46 -23.50
C ARG A 74 -2.89 -2.08 -22.12
N THR A 75 -2.34 -1.35 -21.16
CA THR A 75 -2.07 -1.84 -19.81
C THR A 75 -3.30 -1.62 -18.92
N MET A 76 -4.42 -2.22 -19.33
CA MET A 76 -5.46 -2.68 -18.40
C MET A 76 -4.91 -3.87 -17.57
N VAL A 77 -3.68 -3.76 -17.04
CA VAL A 77 -3.14 -4.73 -16.08
C VAL A 77 -3.80 -4.36 -14.77
N PHE A 78 -4.99 -4.92 -14.61
CA PHE A 78 -5.77 -4.89 -13.39
C PHE A 78 -4.83 -5.01 -12.20
N ALA A 79 -4.79 -4.00 -11.34
CA ALA A 79 -4.14 -4.07 -10.05
C ALA A 79 -4.48 -5.41 -9.40
N ASN A 80 -3.48 -6.25 -9.16
CA ASN A 80 -3.75 -7.63 -8.74
C ASN A 80 -4.02 -7.75 -7.23
N PHE A 81 -4.02 -6.63 -6.51
CA PHE A 81 -4.30 -6.59 -5.08
C PHE A 81 -5.71 -7.12 -4.79
N ASN A 82 -5.78 -8.31 -4.22
CA ASN A 82 -7.01 -9.02 -3.88
C ASN A 82 -6.92 -9.61 -2.47
N GLN A 83 -6.30 -8.85 -1.55
CA GLN A 83 -6.16 -9.25 -0.15
C GLN A 83 -7.25 -8.62 0.71
N ARG A 84 -7.49 -9.24 1.87
CA ARG A 84 -8.41 -8.70 2.87
C ARG A 84 -7.82 -7.43 3.46
N ILE A 85 -8.71 -6.48 3.76
CA ILE A 85 -8.36 -5.20 4.38
C ILE A 85 -9.28 -4.80 5.54
N GLY A 86 -10.28 -5.63 5.85
CA GLY A 86 -11.30 -5.32 6.85
C GLY A 86 -10.79 -5.31 8.29
N SER A 87 -9.63 -5.93 8.54
CA SER A 87 -8.98 -5.99 9.86
C SER A 87 -7.73 -5.11 9.96
N CYS A 88 -7.41 -4.34 8.92
CA CYS A 88 -6.25 -3.47 8.90
C CYS A 88 -6.39 -2.34 9.92
N ALA A 89 -5.36 -2.15 10.74
CA ALA A 89 -5.23 -1.00 11.63
C ALA A 89 -4.75 0.23 10.86
N TRP A 90 -5.65 0.85 10.10
CA TRP A 90 -5.35 2.06 9.33
C TRP A 90 -5.02 3.24 10.25
N PRO A 91 -4.03 4.09 9.90
CA PRO A 91 -3.68 5.23 10.72
C PRO A 91 -4.78 6.30 10.62
N ALA A 92 -5.10 6.97 11.72
CA ALA A 92 -6.17 7.98 11.77
C ALA A 92 -5.95 9.17 10.81
N SER A 93 -4.72 9.39 10.37
CA SER A 93 -4.34 10.42 9.40
C SER A 93 -4.66 10.07 7.94
N LEU A 94 -4.94 8.80 7.63
CA LEU A 94 -5.07 8.36 6.24
C LEU A 94 -6.37 8.92 5.64
N ARG A 95 -6.21 9.76 4.62
CA ARG A 95 -7.30 10.49 3.93
C ARG A 95 -7.67 9.83 2.63
N ARG A 96 -6.70 9.19 1.98
CA ARG A 96 -6.88 8.55 0.67
C ARG A 96 -6.35 7.13 0.72
N LEU A 97 -7.25 6.19 0.47
CA LEU A 97 -6.91 4.79 0.24
C LEU A 97 -7.38 4.41 -1.16
N THR A 98 -6.44 4.20 -2.07
CA THR A 98 -6.73 3.73 -3.42
C THR A 98 -6.44 2.24 -3.49
N LEU A 99 -7.48 1.45 -3.76
CA LEU A 99 -7.39 0.02 -3.99
C LEU A 99 -7.66 -0.18 -5.48
N GLY A 100 -6.72 -0.77 -6.20
CA GLY A 100 -6.91 -0.90 -7.64
C GLY A 100 -8.13 -1.75 -8.05
N HIS A 101 -8.48 -1.69 -9.33
CA HIS A 101 -9.80 -2.03 -9.90
C HIS A 101 -10.33 -3.47 -9.73
N LYS A 102 -9.62 -4.36 -9.03
CA LYS A 102 -9.97 -5.79 -8.85
C LYS A 102 -10.42 -6.16 -7.44
N LEU A 103 -10.50 -5.21 -6.51
CA LEU A 103 -10.97 -5.51 -5.15
C LEU A 103 -12.43 -6.01 -5.21
N ARG A 104 -12.61 -7.33 -5.13
CA ARG A 104 -13.91 -8.03 -5.27
C ARG A 104 -14.63 -8.22 -3.93
N GLN A 105 -14.16 -7.58 -2.87
CA GLN A 105 -14.71 -7.72 -1.53
C GLN A 105 -15.54 -6.50 -1.15
N SER A 106 -16.62 -6.75 -0.42
CA SER A 106 -17.45 -5.74 0.22
C SER A 106 -16.58 -4.90 1.16
N LEU A 107 -16.59 -3.58 1.04
CA LEU A 107 -15.95 -2.64 1.99
C LEU A 107 -16.67 -2.64 3.38
N GLN A 108 -17.45 -3.67 3.69
CA GLN A 108 -18.06 -3.88 5.01
C GLN A 108 -16.95 -3.95 6.07
N GLY A 109 -16.82 -2.88 6.85
CA GLY A 109 -15.76 -2.67 7.84
C GLY A 109 -14.93 -1.41 7.60
N VAL A 110 -14.82 -0.95 6.35
CA VAL A 110 -14.07 0.27 6.00
C VAL A 110 -14.88 1.53 6.32
N GLY A 111 -16.21 1.45 6.29
CA GLY A 111 -17.11 2.58 6.54
C GLY A 111 -17.03 3.21 7.93
N ALA A 112 -16.42 2.54 8.92
CA ALA A 112 -16.18 3.14 10.24
C ALA A 112 -14.96 4.06 10.28
N TRP A 113 -14.04 3.92 9.32
CA TRP A 113 -12.76 4.62 9.30
C TRP A 113 -12.59 5.55 8.08
N MET A 114 -13.45 5.50 7.06
CA MET A 114 -13.42 6.47 5.95
C MET A 114 -13.86 7.86 6.43
N PRO A 115 -12.97 8.86 6.47
CA PRO A 115 -13.40 10.23 6.68
C PRO A 115 -14.00 10.71 5.34
N ASN A 116 -15.33 10.80 5.31
CA ASN A 116 -16.17 11.26 4.19
C ASN A 116 -16.52 10.20 3.14
N LEU A 117 -17.66 9.52 3.37
CA LEU A 117 -18.62 9.20 2.32
C LEU A 117 -19.59 10.37 2.18
#